data_AF-A0A2E6PYL6-F1
#
_entry.id   AF-A0A2E6PYL6-F1
#
_cell.length_a   1.000
_cell.length_b   1.000
_cell.length_c   1.000
_cell.angle_alpha   90.00
_cell.angle_beta   90.00
_cell.angle_gamma   90.00
#
_symmetry.space_group_name_H-M   'P 1'
#
loop_
_entity.id
_entity.type
_entity.pdbx_description
1 polymer ?
#
loop_
_entity_poly.entity_id
_entity_poly.type
_entity_poly.pdbx_seq_one_letter_code
_entity_poly.pdbx_strand_id
1 'polypeptide(L)'
;MTGRTDIFEARKMADKIPKRITNMAKSPDLKVTVRVGKEGLKDSLIEEINDQLKSKEIIKLKLNKGTTKDRDGKKGLVKIVEQETNSKSVFVRGNIAVFWRT
;
A
#
# COMPACT_ATOMS: atom_id res chain seq x y z
N MET A 1 18.52 -22.66 -26.79
CA MET A 1 17.18 -22.02 -26.86
C MET A 1 16.93 -21.24 -25.57
N THR A 2 17.64 -20.12 -25.47
CA THR A 2 17.44 -19.05 -24.49
C THR A 2 16.28 -18.18 -24.99
N GLY A 3 15.33 -17.82 -24.12
CA GLY A 3 14.29 -16.86 -24.54
C GLY A 3 12.96 -16.86 -23.81
N ARG A 4 12.87 -17.26 -22.53
CA ARG A 4 11.62 -17.08 -21.77
C ARG A 4 11.77 -16.55 -20.34
N THR A 5 12.98 -16.19 -19.91
CA THR A 5 13.23 -15.83 -18.50
C THR A 5 13.35 -14.32 -18.26
N ASP A 6 13.29 -13.45 -19.29
CA ASP A 6 13.74 -12.06 -19.11
C ASP A 6 12.63 -10.99 -19.07
N ILE A 7 11.39 -11.31 -19.42
CA ILE A 7 10.31 -10.29 -19.48
C ILE A 7 9.64 -10.02 -18.12
N PHE A 8 9.59 -11.02 -17.23
CA PHE A 8 8.98 -10.89 -15.89
C PHE A 8 10.00 -10.44 -14.82
N GLU A 9 11.27 -10.85 -14.94
CA GLU A 9 12.36 -10.41 -14.07
C GLU A 9 12.68 -8.91 -14.26
N ALA A 10 12.67 -8.41 -15.50
CA ALA A 10 12.93 -7.00 -15.79
C ALA A 10 11.82 -6.05 -15.28
N ARG A 11 10.56 -6.49 -15.24
CA ARG A 11 9.44 -5.72 -14.67
C ARG A 11 9.54 -5.58 -13.14
N LYS A 12 10.42 -6.35 -12.52
CA LYS A 12 10.80 -6.35 -11.11
C LYS A 12 12.11 -5.63 -10.82
N MET A 13 12.73 -4.98 -11.82
CA MET A 13 13.75 -3.98 -11.54
C MET A 13 13.10 -2.93 -10.66
N ALA A 14 13.55 -2.88 -9.41
CA ALA A 14 12.95 -2.08 -8.36
C ALA A 14 12.75 -0.65 -8.85
N ASP A 15 11.50 -0.29 -9.19
CA ASP A 15 11.11 1.11 -9.25
C ASP A 15 11.44 1.68 -7.88
N LYS A 16 12.59 2.36 -7.83
CA LYS A 16 13.03 3.09 -6.67
C LYS A 16 11.96 4.14 -6.45
N ILE A 17 11.24 4.02 -5.34
CA ILE A 17 10.16 4.94 -4.97
C ILE A 17 10.70 6.37 -5.17
N PRO A 18 10.09 7.18 -6.07
CA PRO A 18 10.61 8.50 -6.37
C PRO A 18 10.68 9.36 -5.11
N LYS A 19 11.70 10.20 -4.99
CA LYS A 19 11.89 11.07 -3.81
C LYS A 19 10.66 11.94 -3.51
N ARG A 20 9.95 12.40 -4.56
CA ARG A 20 8.68 13.13 -4.44
C ARG A 20 7.63 12.31 -3.66
N ILE A 21 7.47 11.03 -4.00
CA ILE A 21 6.53 10.11 -3.34
C ILE A 21 6.94 9.87 -1.89
N THR A 22 8.22 9.63 -1.61
CA THR A 22 8.70 9.46 -0.23
C THR A 22 8.47 10.71 0.62
N ASN A 23 8.64 11.91 0.06
CA ASN A 23 8.37 13.17 0.74
C ASN A 23 6.87 13.36 0.99
N MET A 24 6.03 13.13 -0.02
CA MET A 24 4.56 13.20 0.11
C MET A 24 4.03 12.23 1.15
N ALA A 25 4.56 11.00 1.20
CA ALA A 25 4.14 9.99 2.15
C ALA A 25 4.36 10.42 3.62
N LYS A 26 5.42 11.18 3.87
CA LYS A 26 5.77 11.71 5.19
C LYS A 26 5.07 13.05 5.50
N SER A 27 4.51 13.72 4.48
CA SER A 27 3.86 15.00 4.67
C SER A 27 2.62 14.89 5.56
N PRO A 28 2.42 15.81 6.52
CA PRO A 28 1.19 15.92 7.29
C PRO A 28 -0.02 16.28 6.42
N ASP A 29 0.18 16.94 5.28
CA ASP A 29 -0.90 17.39 4.38
C ASP A 29 -1.57 16.25 3.63
N LEU A 30 -0.88 15.12 3.46
CA LEU A 30 -1.47 13.92 2.87
C LEU A 30 -2.55 13.39 3.82
N LYS A 31 -3.82 13.61 3.46
CA LYS A 31 -4.96 13.21 4.29
C LYS A 31 -5.15 11.70 4.29
N VAL A 32 -5.63 11.16 5.41
CA VAL A 32 -6.11 9.77 5.49
C VAL A 32 -7.39 9.66 4.68
N THR A 33 -7.38 8.82 3.64
CA THR A 33 -8.55 8.58 2.79
C THR A 33 -9.22 7.26 3.10
N VAL A 34 -8.49 6.28 3.65
CA VAL A 34 -9.01 4.96 3.99
C VAL A 34 -8.79 4.64 5.47
N ARG A 35 -9.81 4.10 6.13
CA ARG A 35 -9.71 3.62 7.52
C ARG A 35 -10.14 2.16 7.59
N VAL A 36 -9.29 1.31 8.15
CA VAL A 36 -9.60 -0.11 8.36
C VAL A 36 -10.14 -0.28 9.78
N GLY A 37 -11.37 -0.79 9.89
CA GLY A 37 -12.06 -1.05 11.16
C GLY A 37 -11.71 -2.40 11.77
N LYS A 38 -12.52 -2.85 12.74
CA LYS A 38 -12.38 -4.17 13.39
C LYS A 38 -12.61 -5.34 12.42
N GLU A 39 -13.41 -5.10 11.39
CA GLU A 39 -13.75 -6.11 10.38
C GLU A 39 -12.62 -6.36 9.37
N GLY A 40 -11.51 -5.61 9.45
CA GLY A 40 -10.35 -5.81 8.59
C GLY A 40 -10.56 -5.36 7.14
N LEU A 41 -9.84 -6.01 6.22
CA LEU A 41 -9.86 -5.75 4.78
C LEU A 41 -10.91 -6.64 4.12
N LYS A 42 -12.13 -6.13 3.97
CA LYS A 42 -13.16 -6.75 3.12
C LYS A 42 -12.86 -6.47 1.64
N ASP A 43 -13.37 -7.31 0.75
CA ASP A 43 -13.17 -7.16 -0.70
C ASP A 43 -13.59 -5.78 -1.22
N SER A 44 -14.73 -5.26 -0.76
CA SER A 44 -15.19 -3.91 -1.11
C SER A 44 -14.22 -2.80 -0.70
N LEU A 45 -13.51 -2.98 0.42
CA LEU A 45 -12.50 -2.03 0.88
C LEU A 45 -11.22 -2.14 0.04
N ILE A 46 -10.85 -3.35 -0.37
CA ILE A 46 -9.72 -3.57 -1.28
C ILE A 46 -10.01 -2.94 -2.65
N GLU A 47 -11.23 -3.08 -3.18
CA GLU A 47 -11.66 -2.41 -4.40
C GLU A 47 -11.58 -0.89 -4.28
N GLU A 48 -12.09 -0.31 -3.18
CA GLU A 48 -12.00 1.13 -2.91
C GLU A 48 -10.53 1.61 -2.88
N ILE A 49 -9.66 0.90 -2.17
CA ILE A 49 -8.23 1.19 -2.09
C ILE A 49 -7.59 1.16 -3.49
N ASN A 50 -7.91 0.13 -4.28
CA ASN A 50 -7.38 -0.04 -5.64
C ASN A 50 -7.83 1.10 -6.56
N ASP A 51 -9.09 1.50 -6.50
CA ASP A 51 -9.64 2.59 -7.33
C ASP A 51 -9.09 3.96 -6.94
N GLN A 52 -8.87 4.20 -5.65
CA GLN A 52 -8.17 5.40 -5.19
C GLN A 52 -6.71 5.43 -5.68
N LEU A 53 -5.99 4.30 -5.63
CA LEU A 53 -4.62 4.20 -6.12
C LEU A 53 -4.52 4.46 -7.63
N LYS A 54 -5.45 3.91 -8.44
CA LYS A 54 -5.53 4.21 -9.88
C LYS A 54 -5.74 5.70 -10.15
N SER A 55 -6.51 6.37 -9.30
CA SER A 55 -6.89 7.77 -9.51
C SER A 55 -5.86 8.78 -8.99
N LYS A 56 -5.12 8.44 -7.93
CA LYS A 56 -4.32 9.41 -7.16
C LYS A 56 -2.85 9.05 -6.98
N GLU A 57 -2.38 7.93 -7.55
CA GLU A 57 -1.04 7.32 -7.38
C GLU A 57 -0.65 6.96 -5.93
N ILE A 58 -1.09 7.71 -4.92
CA ILE A 58 -0.71 7.61 -3.51
C ILE A 58 -1.94 7.71 -2.60
N ILE A 59 -2.02 6.87 -1.57
CA ILE A 59 -3.07 6.92 -0.56
C ILE A 59 -2.48 6.79 0.84
N LYS A 60 -3.13 7.39 1.83
CA LYS A 60 -2.79 7.21 3.25
C LYS A 60 -3.93 6.46 3.96
N LEU A 61 -3.59 5.30 4.50
CA LEU A 61 -4.48 4.39 5.20
C LEU A 61 -4.22 4.43 6.70
N LYS A 62 -5.29 4.37 7.49
CA LYS A 62 -5.22 4.26 8.96
C LYS A 62 -5.88 2.98 9.47
N LEU A 63 -5.15 2.20 10.24
CA LEU A 63 -5.66 1.08 11.01
C LEU A 63 -6.28 1.61 12.33
N ASN A 64 -7.57 1.40 12.53
CA ASN A 64 -8.23 1.84 13.75
C ASN A 64 -7.86 0.96 14.94
N LYS A 65 -8.18 1.43 16.16
CA LYS A 65 -7.95 0.64 17.37
C LYS A 65 -8.79 -0.63 17.32
N GLY A 66 -8.16 -1.78 17.60
CA GLY A 66 -8.83 -3.08 17.58
C GLY A 66 -8.94 -3.74 16.21
N THR A 67 -8.35 -3.17 15.16
CA THR A 67 -8.22 -3.82 13.84
C THR A 67 -7.32 -5.07 13.91
N THR A 68 -6.22 -4.99 14.67
CA THR A 68 -5.35 -6.13 14.97
C THR A 68 -4.94 -6.08 16.44
N LYS A 69 -4.62 -7.24 17.01
CA LYS A 69 -4.19 -7.34 18.42
C LYS A 69 -2.72 -6.97 18.63
N ASP A 70 -1.89 -7.12 17.61
CA ASP A 70 -0.44 -6.97 17.70
C ASP A 70 0.17 -6.28 16.46
N ARG A 71 1.51 -6.13 16.48
CA ARG A 71 2.28 -5.52 15.39
C ARG A 71 2.32 -6.40 14.14
N ASP A 72 2.36 -7.72 14.30
CA ASP A 72 2.51 -8.63 13.17
C ASP A 72 1.23 -8.75 12.35
N GLY A 73 0.05 -8.67 12.99
CA GLY A 73 -1.21 -8.49 12.28
C GLY A 73 -1.22 -7.22 11.41
N LYS A 74 -0.64 -6.10 11.89
CA LYS A 74 -0.58 -4.85 11.10
C LYS A 74 0.31 -5.01 9.87
N LYS A 75 1.47 -5.65 10.03
CA LYS A 75 2.35 -5.97 8.89
C LYS A 75 1.64 -6.88 7.88
N GLY A 76 0.87 -7.85 8.37
CA GLY A 76 0.05 -8.73 7.54
C GLY A 76 -0.95 -7.94 6.68
N LEU A 77 -1.73 -7.05 7.29
CA LEU A 77 -2.68 -6.21 6.56
C LEU A 77 -2.00 -5.30 5.52
N VAL A 78 -0.85 -4.71 5.86
CA VAL A 78 -0.09 -3.91 4.89
C VAL A 78 0.33 -4.75 3.68
N LYS A 79 0.87 -5.96 3.92
CA LYS A 79 1.26 -6.87 2.83
C LYS A 79 0.08 -7.30 1.97
N ILE A 80 -1.07 -7.60 2.58
CA ILE A 80 -2.29 -7.94 1.84
C ILE A 80 -2.68 -6.78 0.91
N VAL A 81 -2.68 -5.53 1.41
CA VAL A 81 -2.96 -4.37 0.56
C VAL A 81 -1.95 -4.25 -0.59
N GLU A 82 -0.65 -4.40 -0.34
CA GLU A 82 0.38 -4.35 -1.39
C GLU A 82 0.11 -5.39 -2.49
N GLN A 83 -0.20 -6.63 -2.09
CA GLN A 83 -0.44 -7.75 -3.00
C GLN A 83 -1.72 -7.56 -3.81
N GLU A 84 -2.85 -7.33 -3.14
CA GLU A 84 -4.16 -7.24 -3.78
C GLU A 84 -4.31 -6.00 -4.67
N THR A 85 -3.58 -4.92 -4.38
CA THR A 85 -3.66 -3.69 -5.17
C THR A 85 -2.48 -3.46 -6.10
N ASN A 86 -1.53 -4.40 -6.15
CA ASN A 86 -0.26 -4.29 -6.87
C ASN A 86 0.43 -2.95 -6.60
N SER A 87 0.54 -2.60 -5.31
CA SER A 87 1.11 -1.34 -4.83
C SER A 87 2.28 -1.60 -3.88
N LYS A 88 3.00 -0.53 -3.51
CA LYS A 88 4.11 -0.58 -2.57
C LYS A 88 3.81 0.31 -1.36
N SER A 89 4.03 -0.20 -0.16
CA SER A 89 4.04 0.62 1.05
C SER A 89 5.31 1.47 1.06
N VAL A 90 5.13 2.80 1.06
CA VAL A 90 6.23 3.78 1.00
C VAL A 90 6.55 4.38 2.36
N PHE A 91 5.62 4.28 3.30
CA PHE A 91 5.77 4.74 4.68
C PHE A 91 4.84 3.96 5.61
N VAL A 92 5.37 3.45 6.72
CA VAL A 92 4.58 2.79 7.76
C VAL A 92 5.03 3.31 9.12
N ARG A 93 4.10 3.86 9.91
CA ARG A 93 4.36 4.32 11.27
C ARG A 93 3.15 4.05 12.17
N GLY A 94 3.32 3.14 13.12
CA GLY A 94 2.26 2.76 14.06
C GLY A 94 1.04 2.19 13.35
N ASN A 95 -0.04 2.95 13.31
CA ASN A 95 -1.30 2.59 12.68
C ASN A 95 -1.51 3.26 11.31
N ILE A 96 -0.52 3.98 10.79
CA ILE A 96 -0.57 4.62 9.48
C ILE A 96 0.29 3.85 8.50
N ALA A 97 -0.25 3.60 7.31
CA ALA A 97 0.48 3.10 6.16
C ALA A 97 0.16 3.99 4.95
N VAL A 98 1.16 4.28 4.12
CA VAL A 98 0.99 5.00 2.86
C VAL A 98 1.41 4.07 1.75
N PHE A 99 0.57 3.97 0.73
CA PHE A 99 0.77 3.13 -0.44
C PHE A 99 0.94 3.98 -1.68
N TRP A 100 1.76 3.49 -2.61
CA TRP A 100 1.98 4.11 -3.92
C TRP A 100 1.93 3.06 -5.02
N ARG A 101 1.40 3.43 -6.18
CA ARG A 101 1.35 2.61 -7.38
C ARG A 101 1.72 3.45 -8.60
N THR A 102 2.47 2.84 -9.52
CA THR A 102 2.77 3.33 -10.87
C THR A 102 1.72 2.86 -11.87
#